data_AF-A0A9Q0H3J7-F1
#
_entry.id   AF-A0A9Q0H3J7-F1
#
_cell.length_a   1.000
_cell.length_b   1.000
_cell.length_c   1.000
_cell.angle_alpha   90.00
_cell.angle_beta   90.00
_cell.angle_gamma   90.00
#
_symmetry.space_group_name_H-M   'P 1'
#
loop_
_entity.id
_entity.type
_entity.pdbx_description
1 polymer ?
#
loop_
_entity_poly.entity_id
_entity_poly.type
_entity_poly.pdbx_seq_one_letter_code
_entity_poly.pdbx_strand_id
1 'polypeptide(L)'
;MLFWIDPLAIRIQDDEDFSEIRIPIRVYEDKSMEFINVARNSNSFCPNPMAFKNLIFFFFFSLFIALLFSSTAEKLVKATYWFPDSGISVSDINSALFTHIFCGFADLNPKTYEVTISNENQNSFSIFTSTVQQIHPSIKTLLSIGGGNSKASDFDAMASQASSRKTFIDSSIKIARFYGFHGLDLDWDWEATKTVSEMTNMGLLLDEWRIAVKNESGESPLLLTAAVYYSSVFDSVRYPVESIGRTWIGSILWLTSIACHLGPK
;
A
#
# COMPACT_ATOMS: atom_id res chain seq x y z
N MET A 1 -1.63 10.19 15.58
CA MET A 1 -1.13 11.40 14.87
C MET A 1 -1.34 11.12 13.38
N LEU A 2 -2.26 11.85 12.72
CA LEU A 2 -2.54 11.68 11.29
C LEU A 2 -1.48 12.45 10.50
N PHE A 3 -0.72 11.77 9.65
CA PHE A 3 0.21 12.44 8.73
C PHE A 3 -0.40 12.47 7.33
N TRP A 4 -0.50 13.67 6.77
CA TRP A 4 -0.86 13.92 5.37
C TRP A 4 0.40 13.80 4.52
N ILE A 5 0.36 13.04 3.42
CA ILE A 5 1.40 13.07 2.39
C ILE A 5 0.77 13.68 1.14
N ASP A 6 1.37 14.78 0.67
CA ASP A 6 0.98 15.45 -0.57
C ASP A 6 1.38 14.58 -1.79
N PRO A 7 0.43 14.21 -2.66
CA PRO A 7 0.71 13.43 -3.88
C PRO A 7 1.69 14.10 -4.86
N LEU A 8 1.93 15.42 -4.74
CA LEU A 8 2.81 16.15 -5.66
C LEU A 8 4.31 16.07 -5.35
N ALA A 9 4.74 15.39 -4.29
CA ALA A 9 6.16 15.29 -3.93
C ALA A 9 7.01 14.38 -4.86
N ILE A 10 6.41 13.79 -5.90
CA ILE A 10 7.13 12.99 -6.90
C ILE A 10 7.51 13.87 -8.10
N ARG A 11 8.53 14.73 -7.90
CA ARG A 11 9.44 15.14 -8.97
C ARG A 11 10.86 15.12 -8.44
N ILE A 12 11.74 14.47 -9.18
CA ILE A 12 13.18 14.71 -9.10
C ILE A 12 13.34 16.20 -9.42
N GLN A 13 13.72 16.99 -8.42
CA GLN A 13 14.00 18.40 -8.60
C GLN A 13 15.47 18.62 -8.26
N ASP A 14 16.29 18.55 -9.30
CA ASP A 14 17.53 19.32 -9.37
C ASP A 14 17.20 20.81 -9.24
N ASP A 15 18.16 21.56 -8.73
CA ASP A 15 18.12 22.96 -8.29
C ASP A 15 17.23 23.97 -9.03
N GLU A 16 16.88 25.00 -8.25
CA GLU A 16 16.56 26.40 -8.58
C GLU A 16 15.10 26.90 -8.49
N ASP A 17 14.97 27.87 -7.58
CA ASP A 17 14.10 29.05 -7.55
C ASP A 17 12.59 28.91 -7.26
N PHE A 18 12.23 29.33 -6.04
CA PHE A 18 10.86 29.63 -5.63
C PHE A 18 10.51 31.08 -6.02
N SER A 19 9.61 31.25 -6.99
CA SER A 19 8.79 32.45 -7.04
C SER A 19 7.33 32.14 -7.44
N GLU A 20 6.44 32.68 -6.62
CA GLU A 20 4.97 32.78 -6.68
C GLU A 20 4.21 32.20 -7.88
N ILE A 21 3.25 31.31 -7.61
CA ILE A 21 2.08 31.13 -8.48
C ILE A 21 0.80 31.16 -7.62
N ARG A 22 0.05 32.26 -7.69
CA ARG A 22 -1.35 32.36 -7.25
C ARG A 22 -2.27 31.88 -8.38
N ILE A 23 -3.24 31.01 -8.09
CA ILE A 23 -4.34 30.69 -9.02
C ILE A 23 -5.68 30.91 -8.30
N PRO A 24 -6.66 31.60 -8.94
CA PRO A 24 -7.88 32.06 -8.27
C PRO A 24 -8.94 30.97 -8.13
N ILE A 25 -9.65 30.99 -7.00
CA ILE A 25 -10.85 30.18 -6.74
C ILE A 25 -12.02 30.78 -7.51
N ARG A 26 -12.70 29.97 -8.33
CA ARG A 26 -14.00 30.33 -8.93
C ARG A 26 -15.07 29.38 -8.40
N VAL A 27 -15.98 29.92 -7.59
CA VAL A 27 -17.15 29.24 -7.04
C VAL A 27 -18.26 29.28 -8.11
N TYR A 28 -18.93 28.15 -8.34
CA TYR A 28 -20.20 28.11 -9.06
C TYR A 28 -21.28 27.57 -8.12
N GLU A 29 -22.24 28.42 -7.77
CA GLU A 29 -23.57 28.02 -7.29
C GLU A 29 -24.46 27.75 -8.50
N ASP A 30 -25.23 26.65 -8.48
CA ASP A 30 -26.39 26.52 -9.36
C ASP A 30 -27.63 26.14 -8.55
N LYS A 31 -28.72 26.84 -8.87
CA LYS A 31 -30.02 26.83 -8.21
C LYS A 31 -31.02 26.14 -9.13
N SER A 32 -31.88 25.33 -8.51
CA SER A 32 -33.25 24.96 -8.93
C SER A 32 -33.46 24.12 -10.20
N MET A 33 -34.20 23.01 -10.06
CA MET A 33 -35.45 22.85 -10.82
C MET A 33 -36.40 21.79 -10.23
N GLU A 34 -37.69 22.05 -10.47
CA GLU A 34 -38.90 21.53 -9.84
C GLU A 34 -39.31 20.10 -10.25
N PHE A 35 -40.17 19.52 -9.41
CA PHE A 35 -40.90 18.29 -9.66
C PHE A 35 -42.04 18.50 -10.67
N ILE A 36 -42.07 17.71 -11.75
CA ILE A 36 -43.24 17.58 -12.63
C ILE A 36 -43.92 16.22 -12.35
N ASN A 37 -45.15 16.28 -11.84
CA ASN A 37 -46.10 15.17 -11.80
C ASN A 37 -46.65 14.91 -13.21
N VAL A 38 -46.50 13.68 -13.73
CA VAL A 38 -47.18 13.24 -14.96
C VAL A 38 -48.23 12.19 -14.61
N ALA A 39 -49.49 12.51 -14.91
CA ALA A 39 -50.64 11.64 -14.76
C ALA A 39 -50.58 10.43 -15.71
N ARG A 40 -51.04 9.27 -15.23
CA ARG A 40 -51.25 8.05 -16.04
C ARG A 40 -52.32 8.30 -17.09
N ASN A 41 -51.99 8.04 -18.35
CA ASN A 41 -52.97 7.79 -19.39
C ASN A 41 -52.66 6.44 -20.05
N SER A 42 -53.57 5.48 -19.91
CA SER A 42 -53.43 4.12 -20.42
C SER A 42 -53.90 4.07 -21.87
N ASN A 43 -52.94 4.12 -22.81
CA ASN A 43 -53.15 3.70 -24.19
C ASN A 43 -52.05 2.71 -24.57
N SER A 44 -52.48 1.56 -25.10
CA SER A 44 -51.65 0.44 -25.56
C SER A 44 -50.59 0.90 -26.56
N PHE A 45 -49.33 0.92 -26.14
CA PHE A 45 -48.17 1.27 -26.95
C PHE A 45 -47.55 0.00 -27.53
N CYS A 46 -47.77 -0.26 -28.82
CA CYS A 46 -46.90 -1.16 -29.57
C CYS A 46 -45.55 -0.45 -29.77
N PRO A 47 -44.40 -1.03 -29.36
CA PRO A 47 -43.11 -0.36 -29.51
C PRO A 47 -42.77 -0.24 -30.99
N ASN A 48 -42.61 1.00 -31.47
CA ASN A 48 -42.15 1.27 -32.82
C ASN A 48 -40.72 0.70 -32.97
N PRO A 49 -40.40 -0.13 -33.99
CA PRO A 49 -39.10 -0.80 -34.10
C PRO A 49 -37.88 0.15 -34.13
N MET A 50 -38.08 1.44 -34.45
CA MET A 50 -37.03 2.45 -34.33
C MET A 50 -36.68 2.83 -32.89
N ALA A 51 -37.63 2.77 -31.95
CA ALA A 51 -37.39 3.08 -30.54
C ALA A 51 -36.50 2.02 -29.87
N PHE A 52 -36.62 0.74 -30.30
CA PHE A 52 -35.80 -0.35 -29.78
C PHE A 52 -34.33 -0.26 -30.24
N LYS A 53 -34.08 0.18 -31.48
CA LYS A 53 -32.72 0.43 -31.98
C LYS A 53 -32.02 1.59 -31.26
N ASN A 54 -32.77 2.66 -30.98
CA ASN A 54 -32.23 3.80 -30.23
C ASN A 54 -31.90 3.42 -28.78
N LEU A 55 -32.74 2.61 -28.13
CA LEU A 55 -32.49 2.14 -26.76
C LEU A 55 -31.22 1.29 -26.65
N ILE A 56 -30.98 0.41 -27.63
CA ILE A 56 -29.75 -0.39 -27.71
C ILE A 56 -28.53 0.51 -27.91
N PHE A 57 -28.64 1.52 -28.79
CA PHE A 57 -27.56 2.48 -29.00
C PHE A 57 -27.23 3.27 -27.73
N PHE A 58 -28.23 3.75 -26.98
CA PHE A 58 -28.00 4.43 -25.70
C PHE A 58 -27.40 3.50 -24.64
N PHE A 59 -27.77 2.22 -24.62
CA PHE A 59 -27.17 1.24 -23.69
C PHE A 59 -25.69 1.00 -24.01
N PHE A 60 -25.33 0.80 -25.28
CA PHE A 60 -23.93 0.64 -25.68
C PHE A 60 -23.13 1.93 -25.56
N PHE A 61 -23.73 3.09 -25.82
CA PHE A 61 -23.08 4.39 -25.64
C PHE A 61 -22.85 4.70 -24.16
N SER A 62 -23.81 4.37 -23.28
CA SER A 62 -23.66 4.45 -21.82
C SER A 62 -22.60 3.50 -21.30
N LEU A 63 -22.58 2.24 -21.77
CA LEU A 63 -21.55 1.26 -21.42
C LEU A 63 -20.16 1.68 -21.91
N PHE A 64 -20.08 2.25 -23.11
CA PHE A 64 -18.85 2.81 -23.67
C PHE A 64 -18.36 4.02 -22.89
N ILE A 65 -19.27 4.92 -22.50
CA ILE A 65 -18.97 6.06 -21.62
C ILE A 65 -18.52 5.57 -20.23
N ALA A 66 -19.15 4.55 -19.65
CA ALA A 66 -18.73 3.95 -18.38
C ALA A 66 -17.33 3.30 -18.47
N LEU A 67 -16.99 2.71 -19.62
CA LEU A 67 -15.64 2.20 -19.91
C LEU A 67 -14.61 3.33 -20.09
N LEU A 68 -15.02 4.47 -20.66
CA LEU A 68 -14.19 5.68 -20.77
C LEU A 68 -13.99 6.41 -19.42
N PHE A 69 -14.97 6.31 -18.51
CA PHE A 69 -14.88 6.81 -17.13
C PHE A 69 -14.28 5.81 -16.15
N SER A 70 -13.68 4.71 -16.61
CA SER A 70 -12.73 3.95 -15.81
C SER A 70 -11.46 4.81 -15.65
N SER A 71 -11.59 5.88 -14.87
CA SER A 71 -10.56 6.86 -14.67
C SER A 71 -9.37 6.15 -14.07
N THR A 72 -8.18 6.44 -14.57
CA THR A 72 -6.95 6.33 -13.81
C THR A 72 -7.02 7.34 -12.67
N ALA A 73 -7.88 7.10 -11.69
CA ALA A 73 -7.77 7.75 -10.41
C ALA A 73 -6.43 7.29 -9.85
N GLU A 74 -5.49 8.23 -9.65
CA GLU A 74 -4.34 7.96 -8.80
C GLU A 74 -4.88 7.34 -7.52
N LYS A 75 -4.49 6.10 -7.27
CA LYS A 75 -5.07 5.27 -6.22
C LYS A 75 -4.50 5.77 -4.90
N LEU A 76 -5.11 6.80 -4.33
CA LEU A 76 -4.64 7.49 -3.14
C LEU A 76 -4.39 6.49 -2.00
N VAL A 77 -3.17 6.49 -1.47
CA VAL A 77 -2.82 5.67 -0.32
C VAL A 77 -2.94 6.48 0.96
N LYS A 78 -3.90 6.10 1.81
CA LYS A 78 -4.03 6.58 3.19
C LYS A 78 -3.69 5.41 4.08
N ALA A 79 -2.61 5.50 4.84
CA ALA A 79 -2.15 4.36 5.61
C ALA A 79 -1.70 4.71 7.03
N THR A 80 -1.69 3.68 7.86
CA THR A 80 -1.18 3.72 9.24
C THR A 80 -0.53 2.39 9.58
N TYR A 81 0.35 2.42 10.58
CA TYR A 81 0.84 1.23 11.26
C TYR A 81 -0.06 0.91 12.46
N TRP A 82 -0.19 -0.38 12.73
CA TRP A 82 -0.71 -0.93 13.98
C TRP A 82 0.24 -2.03 14.44
N PHE A 83 0.49 -2.09 15.75
CA PHE A 83 1.24 -3.18 16.38
C PHE A 83 0.62 -3.50 17.75
N PRO A 84 0.72 -4.74 18.24
CA PRO A 84 0.07 -5.18 19.48
C PRO A 84 0.34 -4.29 20.70
N ASP A 85 1.58 -3.82 20.84
CA ASP A 85 2.00 -2.98 21.98
C ASP A 85 1.55 -1.52 21.88
N SER A 86 0.80 -1.13 20.84
CA SER A 86 0.28 0.23 20.68
C SER A 86 -0.81 0.60 21.71
N GLY A 87 -1.33 -0.38 22.46
CA GLY A 87 -2.43 -0.20 23.41
C GLY A 87 -3.81 -0.08 22.75
N ILE A 88 -3.90 -0.27 21.43
CA ILE A 88 -5.16 -0.25 20.67
C ILE A 88 -5.48 -1.67 20.24
N SER A 89 -6.66 -2.18 20.61
CA SER A 89 -7.12 -3.50 20.14
C SER A 89 -7.43 -3.45 18.64
N VAL A 90 -7.26 -4.56 17.93
CA VAL A 90 -7.54 -4.64 16.47
C VAL A 90 -8.98 -4.20 16.15
N SER A 91 -9.95 -4.54 17.00
CA SER A 91 -11.36 -4.15 16.87
C SER A 91 -11.62 -2.65 16.98
N ASP A 92 -10.71 -1.91 17.63
CA ASP A 92 -10.87 -0.48 17.90
C ASP A 92 -10.26 0.39 16.78
N ILE A 93 -9.62 -0.25 15.79
CA ILE A 93 -9.07 0.42 14.61
C ILE A 93 -10.22 0.91 13.73
N ASN A 94 -10.39 2.23 13.60
CA ASN A 94 -11.31 2.82 12.64
C ASN A 94 -10.74 2.74 11.20
N SER A 95 -10.86 1.58 10.57
CA SER A 95 -10.29 1.29 9.24
C SER A 95 -10.94 2.10 8.10
N ALA A 96 -12.08 2.75 8.32
CA ALA A 96 -12.72 3.62 7.34
C ALA A 96 -11.87 4.86 6.99
N LEU A 97 -10.90 5.22 7.83
CA LEU A 97 -9.99 6.35 7.59
C LEU A 97 -8.85 6.03 6.62
N PHE A 98 -8.62 4.76 6.31
CA PHE A 98 -7.44 4.28 5.60
C PHE A 98 -7.83 3.50 4.34
N THR A 99 -6.90 3.41 3.40
CA THR A 99 -6.95 2.47 2.27
C THR A 99 -6.02 1.28 2.50
N HIS A 100 -4.94 1.46 3.26
CA HIS A 100 -3.99 0.41 3.62
C HIS A 100 -3.67 0.46 5.13
N ILE A 101 -3.46 -0.69 5.77
CA ILE A 101 -2.99 -0.76 7.16
C ILE A 101 -1.85 -1.75 7.26
N PHE A 102 -0.75 -1.32 7.87
CA PHE A 102 0.43 -2.11 8.13
C PHE A 102 0.31 -2.78 9.50
N CYS A 103 0.44 -4.10 9.56
CA CYS A 103 0.44 -4.89 10.78
C CYS A 103 1.87 -5.25 11.14
N GLY A 104 2.39 -4.57 12.16
CA GLY A 104 3.77 -4.66 12.63
C GLY A 104 3.88 -5.39 13.98
N PHE A 105 4.96 -6.10 14.28
CA PHE A 105 5.98 -6.56 13.35
C PHE A 105 6.11 -8.09 13.38
N ALA A 106 6.35 -8.67 12.21
CA ALA A 106 6.92 -10.00 12.08
C ALA A 106 8.45 -9.93 12.21
N ASP A 107 9.02 -11.00 12.73
CA ASP A 107 10.43 -11.09 13.11
C ASP A 107 11.23 -11.88 12.08
N LEU A 108 12.51 -11.54 11.93
CA LEU A 108 13.49 -12.36 11.23
C LEU A 108 14.14 -13.34 12.21
N ASN A 109 14.05 -14.65 11.95
CA ASN A 109 14.80 -15.63 12.72
C ASN A 109 16.29 -15.59 12.29
N PRO A 110 17.24 -15.22 13.16
CA PRO A 110 18.64 -15.02 12.77
C PRO A 110 19.39 -16.32 12.44
N LYS A 111 18.81 -17.49 12.76
CA LYS A 111 19.42 -18.79 12.51
C LYS A 111 18.95 -19.41 11.20
N THR A 112 17.66 -19.27 10.90
CA THR A 112 17.04 -19.89 9.72
C THR A 112 16.83 -18.89 8.58
N TYR A 113 16.84 -17.59 8.88
CA TYR A 113 16.43 -16.50 8.01
C TYR A 113 14.97 -16.59 7.54
N GLU A 114 14.14 -17.31 8.28
CA GLU A 114 12.69 -17.32 8.06
C GLU A 114 12.04 -16.11 8.72
N VAL A 115 11.03 -15.56 8.06
CA VAL A 115 10.08 -14.64 8.69
C VAL A 115 9.20 -15.44 9.63
N THR A 116 8.96 -14.91 10.83
CA THR A 116 8.19 -15.55 11.90
C THR A 116 7.27 -14.55 12.59
N ILE A 117 6.23 -15.04 13.26
CA ILE A 117 5.39 -14.23 14.15
C ILE A 117 5.53 -14.83 15.54
N SER A 118 5.92 -14.00 16.51
CA SER A 118 6.04 -14.42 17.91
C SER A 118 4.73 -15.04 18.42
N ASN A 119 4.84 -16.00 19.36
CA ASN A 119 3.66 -16.65 19.92
C ASN A 119 2.68 -15.65 20.57
N GLU A 120 3.21 -14.55 21.10
CA GLU A 120 2.44 -13.47 21.71
C GLU A 120 1.57 -12.73 20.66
N ASN A 121 2.10 -12.56 19.44
CA ASN A 121 1.45 -11.81 18.37
C ASN A 121 0.54 -12.68 17.47
N GLN A 122 0.69 -14.02 17.51
CA GLN A 122 -0.03 -14.94 16.63
C GLN A 122 -1.56 -14.73 16.62
N ASN A 123 -2.17 -14.57 17.80
CA ASN A 123 -3.61 -14.39 17.90
C ASN A 123 -4.06 -13.11 17.19
N SER A 124 -3.44 -11.97 17.51
CA SER A 124 -3.83 -10.69 16.92
C SER A 124 -3.56 -10.63 15.42
N PHE A 125 -2.47 -11.23 14.95
CA PHE A 125 -2.15 -11.29 13.52
C PHE A 125 -3.14 -12.20 12.77
N SER A 126 -3.58 -13.31 13.37
CA SER A 126 -4.54 -14.26 12.77
C SER A 126 -5.90 -13.65 12.47
N ILE A 127 -6.33 -12.68 13.28
CA ILE A 127 -7.62 -12.00 13.13
C ILE A 127 -7.50 -10.63 12.46
N PHE A 128 -6.28 -10.14 12.19
CA PHE A 128 -6.06 -8.74 11.84
C PHE A 128 -6.86 -8.31 10.62
N THR A 129 -6.61 -8.96 9.48
CA THR A 129 -7.23 -8.60 8.20
C THR A 129 -8.75 -8.74 8.25
N SER A 130 -9.25 -9.86 8.77
CA SER A 130 -10.69 -10.11 8.83
C SER A 130 -11.41 -9.11 9.74
N THR A 131 -10.78 -8.67 10.83
CA THR A 131 -11.37 -7.69 11.76
C THR A 131 -11.44 -6.30 11.12
N VAL A 132 -10.35 -5.78 10.55
CA VAL A 132 -10.37 -4.43 9.96
C VAL A 132 -11.27 -4.34 8.72
N GLN A 133 -11.48 -5.46 8.02
CA GLN A 133 -12.41 -5.57 6.90
C GLN A 133 -13.89 -5.51 7.31
N GLN A 134 -14.24 -5.77 8.58
CA GLN A 134 -15.63 -5.63 9.03
C GLN A 134 -16.13 -4.19 8.91
N ILE A 135 -15.25 -3.21 9.12
CA ILE A 135 -15.58 -1.78 9.00
C ILE A 135 -15.36 -1.28 7.56
N HIS A 136 -14.28 -1.71 6.90
CA HIS A 136 -13.95 -1.28 5.54
C HIS A 136 -13.58 -2.50 4.67
N PRO A 137 -14.55 -3.14 3.99
CA PRO A 137 -14.31 -4.41 3.27
C PRO A 137 -13.25 -4.34 2.15
N SER A 138 -13.01 -3.16 1.58
CA SER A 138 -11.98 -2.95 0.54
C SER A 138 -10.58 -2.61 1.05
N ILE A 139 -10.39 -2.47 2.37
CA ILE A 139 -9.09 -2.16 2.98
C ILE A 139 -8.04 -3.21 2.58
N LYS A 140 -6.81 -2.76 2.32
CA LYS A 140 -5.65 -3.63 2.12
C LYS A 140 -4.79 -3.68 3.37
N THR A 141 -4.27 -4.86 3.68
CA THR A 141 -3.46 -5.10 4.87
C THR A 141 -2.11 -5.63 4.45
N LEU A 142 -1.04 -5.13 5.08
CA LEU A 142 0.33 -5.52 4.77
C LEU A 142 1.02 -5.99 6.05
N LEU A 143 1.76 -7.08 5.95
CA LEU A 143 2.56 -7.60 7.05
C LEU A 143 3.91 -6.88 7.07
N SER A 144 4.17 -6.09 8.10
CA SER A 144 5.47 -5.42 8.28
C SER A 144 6.46 -6.32 8.98
N ILE A 145 7.66 -6.43 8.43
CA ILE A 145 8.75 -7.30 8.87
C ILE A 145 9.91 -6.42 9.31
N GLY A 146 10.40 -6.60 10.53
CA GLY A 146 11.50 -5.81 11.10
C GLY A 146 11.03 -4.82 12.17
N GLY A 147 11.19 -3.53 11.91
CA GLY A 147 10.90 -2.44 12.85
C GLY A 147 12.10 -2.08 13.74
N GLY A 148 12.02 -0.97 14.46
CA GLY A 148 13.16 -0.38 15.18
C GLY A 148 13.74 -1.20 16.34
N ASN A 149 13.06 -2.26 16.78
CA ASN A 149 13.59 -3.21 17.77
C ASN A 149 14.36 -4.39 17.12
N SER A 150 14.35 -4.47 15.78
CA SER A 150 15.08 -5.51 15.05
C SER A 150 16.57 -5.20 14.97
N LYS A 151 17.39 -6.25 14.85
CA LYS A 151 18.82 -6.11 14.63
C LYS A 151 19.11 -6.04 13.14
N ALA A 152 19.54 -4.86 12.67
CA ALA A 152 19.90 -4.70 11.26
C ALA A 152 20.97 -5.71 10.78
N SER A 153 21.92 -6.08 11.65
CA SER A 153 22.94 -7.08 11.33
C SER A 153 22.38 -8.44 10.90
N ASP A 154 21.19 -8.80 11.41
CA ASP A 154 20.53 -10.05 11.04
C ASP A 154 19.94 -9.95 9.62
N PHE A 155 19.44 -8.77 9.25
CA PHE A 155 18.99 -8.46 7.89
C PHE A 155 20.16 -8.35 6.91
N ASP A 156 21.27 -7.72 7.31
CA ASP A 156 22.52 -7.69 6.52
C ASP A 156 22.99 -9.13 6.21
N ALA A 157 23.03 -9.99 7.24
CA ALA A 157 23.42 -11.39 7.10
C ALA A 157 22.46 -12.17 6.19
N MET A 158 21.14 -11.97 6.35
CA MET A 158 20.13 -12.58 5.49
C MET A 158 20.27 -12.12 4.04
N ALA A 159 20.49 -10.83 3.79
CA ALA A 159 20.59 -10.28 2.45
C ALA A 159 21.88 -10.69 1.73
N SER A 160 22.93 -11.06 2.47
CA SER A 160 24.27 -11.32 1.93
C SER A 160 24.38 -12.56 1.01
N GLN A 161 23.45 -13.52 1.10
CA GLN A 161 23.49 -14.75 0.28
C GLN A 161 22.15 -15.01 -0.41
N ALA A 162 22.20 -15.49 -1.65
CA ALA A 162 20.99 -15.81 -2.42
C ALA A 162 20.12 -16.90 -1.74
N SER A 163 20.74 -17.87 -1.06
CA SER A 163 20.03 -18.92 -0.32
C SER A 163 19.26 -18.37 0.88
N SER A 164 19.85 -17.48 1.67
CA SER A 164 19.18 -16.86 2.81
C SER A 164 18.10 -15.88 2.39
N ARG A 165 18.33 -15.09 1.32
CA ARG A 165 17.29 -14.26 0.70
C ARG A 165 16.11 -15.09 0.24
N LYS A 166 16.36 -16.23 -0.41
CA LYS A 166 15.30 -17.15 -0.82
C LYS A 166 14.48 -17.66 0.38
N THR A 167 15.12 -18.06 1.47
CA THR A 167 14.41 -18.50 2.69
C THR A 167 13.52 -17.40 3.26
N PHE A 168 14.05 -16.17 3.34
CA PHE A 168 13.28 -15.00 3.77
C PHE A 168 12.07 -14.75 2.86
N ILE A 169 12.29 -14.71 1.55
CA ILE A 169 11.25 -14.46 0.55
C ILE A 169 10.16 -15.53 0.62
N ASP A 170 10.52 -16.81 0.59
CA ASP A 170 9.56 -17.92 0.57
C ASP A 170 8.73 -17.96 1.86
N SER A 171 9.37 -17.76 3.02
CA SER A 171 8.69 -17.73 4.33
C SER A 171 7.79 -16.51 4.49
N SER A 172 8.20 -15.33 4.03
CA SER A 172 7.41 -14.10 4.07
C SER A 172 6.11 -14.22 3.27
N ILE A 173 6.19 -14.73 2.03
CA ILE A 173 5.03 -14.96 1.17
C ILE A 173 4.10 -15.98 1.81
N LYS A 174 4.65 -17.08 2.33
CA LYS A 174 3.87 -18.13 3.00
C LYS A 174 3.08 -17.58 4.20
N ILE A 175 3.72 -16.80 5.08
CA ILE A 175 3.04 -16.22 6.24
C ILE A 175 2.02 -15.18 5.81
N ALA A 176 2.34 -14.28 4.88
CA ALA A 176 1.38 -13.30 4.39
C ALA A 176 0.10 -13.97 3.87
N ARG A 177 0.25 -15.04 3.07
CA ARG A 177 -0.90 -15.81 2.57
C ARG A 177 -1.65 -16.54 3.68
N PHE A 178 -0.94 -17.19 4.60
CA PHE A 178 -1.55 -17.93 5.70
C PHE A 178 -2.41 -17.03 6.61
N TYR A 179 -1.94 -15.82 6.90
CA TYR A 179 -2.64 -14.83 7.72
C TYR A 179 -3.58 -13.90 6.92
N GLY A 180 -3.73 -14.13 5.62
CA GLY A 180 -4.66 -13.38 4.77
C GLY A 180 -4.23 -11.93 4.48
N PHE A 181 -2.94 -11.60 4.56
CA PHE A 181 -2.43 -10.29 4.16
C PHE A 181 -2.43 -10.11 2.65
N HIS A 182 -2.60 -8.85 2.23
CA HIS A 182 -2.60 -8.42 0.84
C HIS A 182 -1.20 -7.98 0.36
N GLY A 183 -0.25 -7.83 1.28
CA GLY A 183 1.10 -7.42 0.96
C GLY A 183 2.09 -7.64 2.10
N LEU A 184 3.33 -7.30 1.80
CA LEU A 184 4.48 -7.40 2.68
C LEU A 184 5.17 -6.05 2.73
N ASP A 185 5.64 -5.67 3.91
CA ASP A 185 6.33 -4.42 4.18
C ASP A 185 7.68 -4.71 4.85
N LEU A 186 8.78 -4.18 4.31
CA LEU A 186 10.13 -4.32 4.85
C LEU A 186 10.52 -3.09 5.63
N ASP A 187 10.58 -3.21 6.94
CA ASP A 187 11.09 -2.16 7.82
C ASP A 187 12.47 -2.57 8.34
N TRP A 188 13.44 -2.54 7.43
CA TRP A 188 14.85 -2.79 7.73
C TRP A 188 15.48 -1.48 8.22
N ASP A 189 15.78 -1.42 9.52
CA ASP A 189 16.42 -0.26 10.13
C ASP A 189 17.75 0.07 9.45
N TRP A 190 17.77 1.25 8.84
CA TRP A 190 18.82 1.74 7.99
C TRP A 190 19.92 2.48 8.77
N GLU A 191 19.70 2.87 10.03
CA GLU A 191 20.73 3.53 10.86
C GLU A 191 21.94 2.62 11.12
N ALA A 192 21.74 1.32 10.97
CA ALA A 192 22.76 0.30 11.12
C ALA A 192 23.29 -0.28 9.79
N THR A 193 22.65 0.03 8.65
CA THR A 193 23.12 -0.33 7.30
C THR A 193 24.09 0.72 6.79
N LYS A 194 25.39 0.42 6.78
CA LYS A 194 26.46 1.42 6.66
C LYS A 194 27.34 1.26 5.43
N THR A 195 27.09 0.27 4.59
CA THR A 195 27.96 -0.05 3.46
C THR A 195 27.23 -0.14 2.12
N VAL A 196 27.97 0.17 1.05
CA VAL A 196 27.51 -0.01 -0.34
C VAL A 196 27.16 -1.47 -0.63
N SER A 197 27.86 -2.42 -0.01
CA SER A 197 27.60 -3.85 -0.15
C SER A 197 26.23 -4.23 0.41
N GLU A 198 25.88 -3.74 1.59
CA GLU A 198 24.58 -4.01 2.21
C GLU A 198 23.43 -3.41 1.40
N MET A 199 23.57 -2.17 0.90
CA MET A 199 22.58 -1.57 0.00
C MET A 199 22.44 -2.31 -1.33
N THR A 200 23.55 -2.85 -1.86
CA THR A 200 23.52 -3.69 -3.05
C THR A 200 22.75 -4.99 -2.77
N ASN A 201 23.01 -5.63 -1.63
CA ASN A 201 22.31 -6.83 -1.20
C ASN A 201 20.81 -6.59 -0.95
N MET A 202 20.45 -5.41 -0.41
CA MET A 202 19.06 -4.97 -0.31
C MET A 202 18.41 -4.87 -1.70
N GLY A 203 19.11 -4.30 -2.69
CA GLY A 203 18.62 -4.23 -4.07
C GLY A 203 18.34 -5.62 -4.64
N LEU A 204 19.27 -6.56 -4.46
CA LEU A 204 19.11 -7.95 -4.89
C LEU A 204 17.91 -8.62 -4.21
N LEU A 205 17.74 -8.42 -2.90
CA LEU A 205 16.59 -8.92 -2.16
C LEU A 205 15.27 -8.40 -2.75
N LEU A 206 15.16 -7.09 -2.98
CA LEU A 206 13.95 -6.49 -3.52
C LEU A 206 13.62 -6.97 -4.93
N ASP A 207 14.62 -7.15 -5.79
CA ASP A 207 14.43 -7.65 -7.15
C ASP A 207 13.99 -9.13 -7.14
N GLU A 208 14.65 -9.98 -6.33
CA GLU A 208 14.29 -11.39 -6.17
C GLU A 208 12.89 -11.57 -5.55
N TRP A 209 12.55 -10.75 -4.55
CA TRP A 209 11.26 -10.81 -3.88
C TRP A 209 10.12 -10.45 -4.83
N ARG A 210 10.31 -9.43 -5.66
CA ARG A 210 9.35 -9.06 -6.71
C ARG A 210 9.10 -10.21 -7.67
N ILE A 211 10.16 -10.88 -8.12
CA ILE A 211 10.05 -12.02 -9.05
C ILE A 211 9.26 -13.15 -8.38
N ALA A 212 9.56 -13.47 -7.12
CA ALA A 212 8.85 -14.50 -6.37
C ALA A 212 7.36 -14.18 -6.20
N VAL A 213 7.02 -12.95 -5.79
CA VAL A 213 5.62 -12.49 -5.65
C VAL A 213 4.88 -12.47 -6.99
N LYS A 214 5.56 -12.20 -8.11
CA LYS A 214 4.94 -12.29 -9.43
C LYS A 214 4.66 -13.75 -9.86
N ASN A 215 5.50 -14.68 -9.42
CA ASN A 215 5.46 -16.08 -9.84
C ASN A 215 4.63 -16.97 -8.91
N GLU A 216 4.29 -16.52 -7.71
CA GLU A 216 3.44 -17.29 -6.80
C GLU A 216 1.98 -17.32 -7.31
N SER A 217 1.29 -18.43 -7.09
CA SER A 217 0.00 -18.75 -7.72
C SER A 217 -1.22 -18.19 -6.98
N GLY A 218 -1.08 -17.05 -6.31
CA GLY A 218 -2.16 -16.39 -5.57
C GLY A 218 -3.19 -15.73 -6.49
N GLU A 219 -4.41 -15.49 -5.97
CA GLU A 219 -5.51 -14.86 -6.73
C GLU A 219 -5.14 -13.45 -7.24
N SER A 220 -4.28 -12.74 -6.52
CA SER A 220 -3.73 -11.44 -6.91
C SER A 220 -2.34 -11.28 -6.30
N PRO A 221 -1.34 -10.76 -7.05
CA PRO A 221 0.01 -10.58 -6.52
C PRO A 221 0.01 -9.79 -5.22
N LEU A 222 0.83 -10.22 -4.24
CA LEU A 222 1.05 -9.46 -3.02
C LEU A 222 1.59 -8.07 -3.36
N LEU A 223 1.14 -7.05 -2.62
CA LEU A 223 1.82 -5.77 -2.61
C LEU A 223 3.17 -5.93 -1.91
N LEU A 224 4.20 -5.26 -2.39
CA LEU A 224 5.43 -5.05 -1.64
C LEU A 224 5.45 -3.58 -1.18
N THR A 225 6.01 -3.33 0.02
CA THR A 225 6.22 -2.09 0.85
C THR A 225 7.52 -2.13 1.63
N ALA A 226 8.13 -0.96 1.80
CA ALA A 226 9.39 -0.82 2.50
C ALA A 226 9.37 0.53 3.19
N ALA A 227 9.58 0.53 4.50
CA ALA A 227 9.88 1.74 5.26
C ALA A 227 11.35 2.09 5.01
N VAL A 228 11.59 3.33 4.59
CA VAL A 228 12.91 3.82 4.21
C VAL A 228 13.16 5.19 4.83
N TYR A 229 14.43 5.59 4.89
CA TYR A 229 14.78 6.94 5.33
C TYR A 229 14.12 8.02 4.47
N TYR A 230 13.90 9.21 5.02
CA TYR A 230 13.25 10.31 4.27
C TYR A 230 14.06 10.78 3.05
N SER A 231 15.36 10.45 3.00
CA SER A 231 16.27 10.75 1.90
C SER A 231 16.79 9.46 1.27
N SER A 232 16.97 9.49 -0.05
CA SER A 232 17.59 8.37 -0.80
C SER A 232 19.07 8.17 -0.46
N VAL A 233 19.69 9.12 0.25
CA VAL A 233 21.07 9.08 0.73
C VAL A 233 21.07 9.27 2.24
N PHE A 234 21.74 8.36 2.95
CA PHE A 234 22.04 8.45 4.37
C PHE A 234 23.54 8.19 4.60
N ASP A 235 24.20 9.05 5.36
CA ASP A 235 25.64 8.96 5.70
C ASP A 235 26.53 8.61 4.48
N SER A 236 26.29 9.30 3.36
CA SER A 236 26.97 9.09 2.06
C SER A 236 26.71 7.75 1.36
N VAL A 237 25.85 6.89 1.91
CA VAL A 237 25.40 5.64 1.32
C VAL A 237 24.02 5.85 0.68
N ARG A 238 23.81 5.29 -0.51
CA ARG A 238 22.58 5.47 -1.30
C ARG A 238 21.76 4.18 -1.32
N TYR A 239 20.45 4.31 -1.12
CA TYR A 239 19.50 3.20 -1.32
C TYR A 239 19.54 2.68 -2.77
N PRO A 240 19.18 1.41 -3.01
CA PRO A 240 19.04 0.84 -4.36
C PRO A 240 17.79 1.38 -5.07
N VAL A 241 17.79 2.68 -5.37
CA VAL A 241 16.63 3.43 -5.91
C VAL A 241 16.06 2.83 -7.19
N GLU A 242 16.88 2.18 -8.00
CA GLU A 242 16.39 1.52 -9.21
C GLU A 242 15.58 0.26 -8.90
N SER A 243 16.05 -0.60 -7.99
CA SER A 243 15.30 -1.77 -7.53
C SER A 243 14.03 -1.32 -6.79
N ILE A 244 14.12 -0.21 -6.02
CA ILE A 244 12.96 0.46 -5.40
C ILE A 244 12.04 1.15 -6.42
N GLY A 245 12.51 1.51 -7.61
CA GLY A 245 11.63 2.01 -8.68
C GLY A 245 10.92 0.86 -9.39
N ARG A 246 11.63 -0.26 -9.57
CA ARG A 246 11.14 -1.41 -10.32
C ARG A 246 10.11 -2.20 -9.53
N THR A 247 10.41 -2.61 -8.30
CA THR A 247 9.61 -3.58 -7.51
C THR A 247 8.15 -3.18 -7.23
N TRP A 248 7.75 -1.96 -7.54
CA TRP A 248 6.66 -1.26 -6.88
C TRP A 248 5.57 -0.87 -7.86
N ILE A 249 4.44 -1.58 -7.84
CA ILE A 249 3.27 -1.19 -8.63
C ILE A 249 2.44 -0.23 -7.78
N GLY A 250 2.72 1.06 -7.92
CA GLY A 250 1.66 2.08 -7.80
C GLY A 250 1.51 2.86 -6.50
N SER A 251 2.47 2.86 -5.56
CA SER A 251 2.63 3.92 -4.54
C SER A 251 3.86 3.64 -3.66
N ILE A 252 4.86 4.53 -3.71
CA ILE A 252 5.83 4.62 -2.63
C ILE A 252 5.14 5.37 -1.50
N LEU A 253 4.88 4.68 -0.40
CA LEU A 253 4.61 5.34 0.86
C LEU A 253 5.97 5.63 1.51
N TRP A 254 6.45 6.86 1.41
CA TRP A 254 7.44 7.37 2.35
C TRP A 254 6.75 7.53 3.71
N LEU A 255 6.45 6.42 4.38
CA LEU A 255 6.05 6.47 5.77
C LEU A 255 7.36 6.60 6.56
N THR A 256 7.65 7.83 6.96
CA THR A 256 8.67 8.10 7.96
C THR A 256 8.39 7.23 9.17
N SER A 257 9.33 6.38 9.55
CA SER A 257 9.31 5.62 10.80
C SER A 257 9.49 6.60 11.98
N ILE A 258 8.47 7.42 12.26
CA ILE A 258 8.40 8.22 13.49
C ILE A 258 7.90 7.34 14.65
N ALA A 259 7.27 6.19 14.34
CA ALA A 259 6.73 5.29 15.36
C ALA A 259 7.82 4.57 16.18
N CYS A 260 9.00 4.31 15.63
CA CYS A 260 10.05 3.56 16.32
C CYS A 260 10.86 4.38 17.34
N HIS A 261 10.77 5.71 17.32
CA HIS A 261 11.56 6.58 18.20
C HIS A 261 10.84 6.99 19.51
N LEU A 262 9.69 6.39 19.82
CA LEU A 262 8.92 6.66 21.05
C LEU A 262 8.94 5.51 22.07
N GLY A 263 9.87 4.55 21.95
CA GLY A 263 10.18 3.63 23.04
C GLY A 263 10.99 4.35 24.13
N PRO A 264 10.69 4.13 25.44
CA PRO A 264 11.43 4.79 26.50
C PRO A 264 12.89 4.33 26.48
N LYS A 265 13.82 5.30 26.47
CA LYS A 265 15.25 5.08 26.74
C LYS A 265 15.47 4.60 28.17
#